data_AF-A0A645DGF7-F1
#
_entry.id   AF-A0A645DGF7-F1
#
_cell.length_a   1.000
_cell.length_b   1.000
_cell.length_c   1.000
_cell.angle_alpha   90.00
_cell.angle_beta   90.00
_cell.angle_gamma   90.00
#
_symmetry.space_group_name_H-M   'P 1'
#
loop_
_entity.id
_entity.type
_entity.pdbx_description
1 polymer ?
#
loop_
_entity_poly.entity_id
_entity_poly.type
_entity_poly.pdbx_seq_one_letter_code
_entity_poly.pdbx_strand_id
1 'polypeptide(L)'
;MSLDADNLELLRERFEAAVAAQLDGRPLIARVNYDAELSLSDITRENIERLDMLSPFGMGNPSPVFLLSNVERISCRRVGADEKHLKLSLRSGSEVREGIAFGMGERMENMPPSLRAVVRLSNNEFRGKVTPQFELVDCQAGDEAFENRPETEQDTLLADLEAMISLPAGNIPEVDPPGEITGLQGKLLLCRSFETACRMRAMYPDYDTAQGFYEDPRGASAVLYNVPINRINAPCDAVIFCDGLVCAREAALAAARFPGAAIYASPRTRGLEGLLGSLSHSLNELREIYVQFRAGHGIIDAGRGPRQARAAALIFEEIGLIRRAQGKITLVPGAKADPKGSMVFKCLK
;
A
#
# COMPACT_ATOMS: atom_id res chain seq x y z
N MET A 1 29.31 26.41 2.98
CA MET A 1 29.87 26.31 1.62
C MET A 1 29.23 27.41 0.78
N SER A 2 29.98 28.07 -0.11
CA SER A 2 29.46 29.03 -1.09
C SER A 2 29.91 28.60 -2.49
N LEU A 3 29.04 28.79 -3.49
CA LEU A 3 29.25 28.42 -4.89
C LEU A 3 28.69 29.53 -5.79
N ASP A 4 29.34 29.79 -6.92
CA ASP A 4 28.76 30.60 -7.99
C ASP A 4 27.52 29.91 -8.58
N ALA A 5 26.46 30.67 -8.84
CA ALA A 5 25.19 30.14 -9.36
C ALA A 5 25.39 29.42 -10.70
N ASP A 6 26.32 29.88 -11.53
CA ASP A 6 26.61 29.29 -12.84
C ASP A 6 27.21 27.87 -12.73
N ASN A 7 27.77 27.51 -11.57
CA ASN A 7 28.37 26.20 -11.33
C ASN A 7 27.40 25.18 -10.73
N LEU A 8 26.11 25.51 -10.59
CA LEU A 8 25.14 24.63 -9.95
C LEU A 8 24.96 23.29 -10.68
N GLU A 9 24.86 23.31 -12.01
CA GLU A 9 24.72 22.07 -12.80
C GLU A 9 25.99 21.22 -12.74
N LEU A 10 27.17 21.86 -12.82
CA LEU A 10 28.45 21.15 -12.67
C LEU A 10 28.60 20.54 -11.26
N LEU A 11 28.13 21.23 -10.21
CA LEU A 11 28.10 20.67 -8.86
C LEU A 11 27.17 19.46 -8.80
N ARG A 12 25.97 19.54 -9.40
CA ARG A 12 25.01 18.42 -9.42
C ARG A 12 25.64 17.19 -10.07
N GLU A 13 26.18 17.33 -11.27
CA GLU A 13 26.82 16.23 -12.00
C GLU A 13 27.96 15.60 -11.20
N ARG A 14 28.86 16.43 -10.65
CA ARG A 14 30.00 15.92 -9.86
C ARG A 14 29.58 15.31 -8.53
N PHE A 15 28.55 15.85 -7.89
CA PHE A 15 28.01 15.32 -6.65
C PHE A 15 27.35 13.96 -6.89
N GLU A 16 26.51 13.84 -7.92
CA GLU A 16 25.88 12.57 -8.30
C GLU A 16 26.93 11.52 -8.65
N ALA A 17 27.96 11.87 -9.44
CA ALA A 17 29.06 10.96 -9.76
C ALA A 17 29.84 10.53 -8.51
N ALA A 18 30.13 11.45 -7.59
CA ALA A 18 30.82 11.15 -6.35
C ALA A 18 29.99 10.25 -5.41
N VAL A 19 28.68 10.50 -5.33
CA VAL A 19 27.74 9.67 -4.55
C VAL A 19 27.64 8.28 -5.17
N ALA A 20 27.45 8.16 -6.47
CA ALA A 20 27.37 6.88 -7.16
C ALA A 20 28.64 6.04 -6.95
N ALA A 21 29.82 6.66 -7.06
CA ALA A 21 31.10 6.01 -6.80
C ALA A 21 31.26 5.56 -5.34
N GLN A 22 30.78 6.34 -4.36
CA GLN A 22 30.84 5.96 -2.94
C GLN A 22 29.84 4.86 -2.57
N LEU A 23 28.66 4.88 -3.19
CA LEU A 23 27.65 3.84 -3.00
C LEU A 23 28.09 2.51 -3.58
N ASP A 24 28.82 2.52 -4.71
CA ASP A 24 29.32 1.31 -5.37
C ASP A 24 28.18 0.30 -5.65
N GLY A 25 27.08 0.82 -6.20
CA GLY A 25 25.86 0.05 -6.46
C GLY A 25 25.06 -0.37 -5.22
N ARG A 26 25.49 0.01 -4.00
CA ARG A 26 24.74 -0.31 -2.78
C ARG A 26 23.55 0.65 -2.59
N PRO A 27 22.35 0.12 -2.31
CA PRO A 27 21.19 0.94 -2.06
C PRO A 27 21.34 1.75 -0.76
N LEU A 28 20.89 3.01 -0.77
CA LEU A 28 20.73 3.82 0.43
C LEU A 28 19.47 3.35 1.19
N ILE A 29 19.68 2.50 2.19
CA ILE A 29 18.61 1.98 3.04
C ILE A 29 18.63 2.74 4.36
N ALA A 30 17.47 3.28 4.75
CA ALA A 30 17.31 3.88 6.07
C ALA A 30 17.48 2.79 7.14
N ARG A 31 18.37 3.04 8.10
CA ARG A 31 18.65 2.11 9.20
C ARG A 31 18.34 2.78 10.51
N VAL A 32 17.66 2.04 11.38
CA VAL A 32 17.45 2.42 12.77
C VAL A 32 18.16 1.38 13.63
N ASN A 33 19.15 1.81 14.39
CA ASN A 33 19.83 0.95 15.36
C ASN A 33 18.99 0.92 16.64
N TYR A 34 18.91 -0.25 17.28
CA TYR A 34 18.32 -0.44 18.59
C TYR A 34 19.35 -1.08 19.53
N ASP A 35 19.25 -0.79 20.82
CA ASP A 35 20.20 -1.23 21.84
C ASP A 35 19.91 -2.65 22.34
N ALA A 36 18.62 -3.00 22.49
CA ALA A 36 18.19 -4.32 22.91
C ALA A 36 16.75 -4.62 22.47
N GLU A 37 16.38 -5.90 22.49
CA GLU A 37 14.99 -6.33 22.40
C GLU A 37 14.33 -6.30 23.78
N LEU A 38 13.06 -5.91 23.84
CA LEU A 38 12.25 -6.01 25.05
C LEU A 38 10.81 -6.43 24.75
N SER A 39 10.11 -6.82 25.80
CA SER A 39 8.68 -7.14 25.76
C SER A 39 7.83 -5.96 26.25
N LEU A 40 6.54 -5.93 25.91
CA LEU A 40 5.63 -4.89 26.44
C LEU A 40 5.54 -4.89 27.98
N SER A 41 5.78 -6.04 28.63
CA SER A 41 5.85 -6.15 30.10
C SER A 41 7.03 -5.38 30.69
N ASP A 42 8.10 -5.16 29.94
CA ASP A 42 9.28 -4.42 30.40
C ASP A 42 9.07 -2.90 30.40
N ILE A 43 7.99 -2.42 29.75
CA ILE A 43 7.59 -1.01 29.76
C ILE A 43 6.88 -0.73 31.10
N THR A 44 7.70 -0.52 32.13
CA THR A 44 7.30 -0.21 33.50
C THR A 44 7.93 1.08 33.97
N ARG A 45 7.29 1.72 34.95
CA ARG A 45 7.81 2.93 35.59
C ARG A 45 9.20 2.71 36.19
N GLU A 46 9.42 1.57 36.85
CA GLU A 46 10.69 1.23 37.48
C GLU A 46 11.83 1.12 36.46
N ASN A 47 11.58 0.47 35.31
CA ASN A 47 12.58 0.36 34.26
C ASN A 47 12.88 1.72 33.61
N ILE A 48 11.86 2.57 33.42
CA ILE A 48 12.07 3.94 32.93
C ILE A 48 12.96 4.73 33.91
N GLU A 49 12.65 4.70 35.20
CA GLU A 49 13.44 5.41 36.23
C GLU A 49 14.89 4.91 36.28
N ARG A 50 15.12 3.61 36.04
CA ARG A 50 16.48 3.05 35.93
C ARG A 50 17.22 3.54 34.69
N LEU A 51 16.54 3.63 33.54
CA LEU A 51 17.12 4.14 32.31
C LEU A 51 17.46 5.63 32.43
N ASP A 52 16.64 6.41 33.14
CA ASP A 52 16.87 7.83 33.37
C ASP A 52 18.16 8.11 34.18
N MET A 53 18.66 7.13 34.94
CA MET A 53 19.96 7.24 35.62
C MET A 53 21.16 7.30 34.65
N LEU A 54 20.97 6.94 33.38
CA LEU A 54 21.98 7.05 32.32
C LEU A 54 22.06 8.45 31.72
N SER A 55 21.17 9.36 32.13
CA SER A 55 21.20 10.75 31.69
C SER A 55 22.47 11.49 32.20
N PRO A 56 22.88 12.59 31.56
CA PRO A 56 22.21 13.33 30.49
C PRO A 56 22.34 12.66 29.12
N PHE A 57 21.24 12.67 28.35
CA PHE A 57 21.23 12.20 26.97
C PHE A 57 21.64 13.32 25.98
N GLY A 58 22.28 12.96 24.86
CA GLY A 58 22.73 13.89 23.82
C GLY A 58 23.53 13.19 22.72
N MET A 59 24.26 13.95 21.89
CA MET A 59 25.00 13.38 20.75
C MET A 59 26.04 12.30 21.14
N GLY A 60 26.65 12.41 22.32
CA GLY A 60 27.61 11.42 22.82
C GLY A 60 27.00 10.31 23.68
N ASN A 61 25.72 10.42 24.03
CA ASN A 61 24.98 9.47 24.87
C ASN A 61 23.51 9.49 24.44
N PRO A 62 23.16 8.89 23.29
CA PRO A 62 21.78 8.91 22.81
C PRO A 62 20.86 8.21 23.81
N SER A 63 19.60 8.64 23.87
CA SER A 63 18.59 7.96 24.68
C SER A 63 18.39 6.53 24.16
N PRO A 64 18.35 5.52 25.06
CA PRO A 64 18.20 4.13 24.67
C PRO A 64 16.94 3.87 23.85
N VAL A 65 17.08 3.06 22.81
CA VAL A 65 16.03 2.64 21.88
C VAL A 65 15.95 1.12 21.83
N PHE A 66 14.75 0.59 21.79
CA PHE A 66 14.51 -0.84 21.96
C PHE A 66 13.63 -1.38 20.85
N LEU A 67 13.83 -2.66 20.51
CA LEU A 67 13.00 -3.37 19.55
C LEU A 67 11.90 -4.15 20.28
N LEU A 68 10.66 -3.88 19.91
CA LEU A 68 9.50 -4.72 20.17
C LEU A 68 9.27 -5.62 18.94
N SER A 69 9.48 -6.92 19.11
CA SER A 69 9.30 -7.90 18.04
C SER A 69 7.83 -8.34 17.97
N ASN A 70 7.22 -8.19 16.80
CA ASN A 70 5.92 -8.76 16.43
C ASN A 70 4.78 -8.45 17.43
N VAL A 71 4.49 -7.17 17.63
CA VAL A 71 3.43 -6.68 18.52
C VAL A 71 2.20 -6.25 17.72
N GLU A 72 1.02 -6.63 18.20
CA GLU A 72 -0.25 -6.36 17.52
C GLU A 72 -0.74 -4.93 17.79
N ARG A 73 -1.15 -4.23 16.74
CA ARG A 73 -1.74 -2.89 16.78
C ARG A 73 -3.23 -2.96 17.09
N ILE A 74 -3.60 -2.68 18.33
CA ILE A 74 -4.99 -2.66 18.82
C ILE A 74 -5.73 -1.40 18.43
N SER A 75 -5.05 -0.26 18.51
CA SER A 75 -5.63 1.02 18.10
C SER A 75 -4.55 1.92 17.50
N CYS A 76 -4.94 2.76 16.55
CA CYS A 76 -4.10 3.79 15.96
C CYS A 76 -5.00 4.94 15.52
N ARG A 77 -4.73 6.15 16.02
CA ARG A 77 -5.49 7.35 15.65
C ARG A 77 -4.59 8.56 15.60
N ARG A 78 -4.92 9.51 14.72
CA ARG A 78 -4.26 10.82 14.69
C ARG A 78 -4.63 11.63 15.93
N VAL A 79 -3.68 12.40 16.45
CA VAL A 79 -3.81 13.28 17.62
C VAL A 79 -3.04 14.58 17.41
N GLY A 80 -3.39 15.60 18.20
CA GLY A 80 -2.90 16.98 18.02
C GLY A 80 -3.86 17.82 17.19
N ALA A 81 -3.78 19.14 17.32
CA ALA A 81 -4.66 20.07 16.60
C ALA A 81 -4.46 20.01 15.07
N ASP A 82 -3.28 19.59 14.64
CA ASP A 82 -2.87 19.45 13.24
C ASP A 82 -2.82 17.98 12.77
N GLU A 83 -3.30 17.04 13.60
CA GLU A 83 -3.31 15.59 13.31
C GLU A 83 -1.94 14.98 12.96
N LYS A 84 -0.82 15.65 13.29
CA LYS A 84 0.53 15.22 12.91
C LYS A 84 1.09 14.05 13.71
N HIS A 85 0.47 13.67 14.81
CA HIS A 85 0.98 12.62 15.70
C HIS A 85 0.03 11.42 15.73
N LEU A 86 0.53 10.24 16.06
CA LEU A 86 -0.32 9.06 16.30
C LEU A 86 -0.35 8.70 17.77
N LYS A 87 -1.54 8.46 18.31
CA LYS A 87 -1.70 7.69 19.54
C LYS A 87 -2.07 6.26 19.17
N LEU A 88 -1.34 5.29 19.71
CA LEU A 88 -1.53 3.87 19.41
C LEU A 88 -1.47 3.00 20.66
N SER A 89 -2.06 1.81 20.58
CA SER A 89 -1.97 0.78 21.61
C SER A 89 -1.45 -0.51 20.99
N LEU A 90 -0.42 -1.08 21.60
CA LEU A 90 0.20 -2.33 21.16
C LEU A 90 -0.11 -3.45 22.15
N ARG A 91 -0.28 -4.66 21.65
CA ARG A 91 -0.54 -5.88 22.43
C ARG A 91 0.48 -6.97 22.14
N SER A 92 0.85 -7.69 23.19
CA SER A 92 1.67 -8.91 23.13
C SER A 92 1.19 -9.84 24.24
N GLY A 93 0.55 -10.96 23.86
CA GLY A 93 -0.13 -11.82 24.82
C GLY A 93 -1.23 -11.05 25.58
N SER A 94 -1.16 -11.07 26.91
CA SER A 94 -2.08 -10.31 27.79
C SER A 94 -1.67 -8.85 28.02
N GLU A 95 -0.45 -8.47 27.65
CA GLU A 95 0.05 -7.12 27.90
C GLU A 95 -0.42 -6.16 26.83
N VAL A 96 -0.92 -5.00 27.27
CA VAL A 96 -1.25 -3.86 26.40
C VAL A 96 -0.53 -2.63 26.93
N ARG A 97 0.08 -1.86 26.03
CA ARG A 97 0.70 -0.57 26.36
C ARG A 97 0.27 0.49 25.35
N GLU A 98 0.03 1.70 25.86
CA GLU A 98 -0.19 2.87 25.00
C GLU A 98 1.15 3.49 24.62
N GLY A 99 1.16 4.19 23.49
CA GLY A 99 2.28 4.99 23.07
C GLY A 99 1.90 6.11 22.11
N ILE A 100 2.91 6.93 21.81
CA ILE A 100 2.82 8.11 20.97
C ILE A 100 3.86 8.03 19.85
N ALA A 101 3.50 8.39 18.63
CA ALA A 101 4.42 8.51 17.50
C ALA A 101 4.40 9.96 17.02
N PHE A 102 5.45 10.72 17.31
CA PHE A 102 5.49 12.12 16.92
C PHE A 102 5.79 12.27 15.42
N GLY A 103 5.00 13.08 14.69
CA GLY A 103 5.25 13.36 13.28
C GLY A 103 4.84 12.24 12.32
N MET A 104 4.20 11.18 12.82
CA MET A 104 3.80 10.01 12.01
C MET A 104 2.31 10.02 11.62
N GLY A 105 1.60 11.15 11.73
CA GLY A 105 0.15 11.24 11.44
C GLY A 105 -0.26 10.67 10.08
N GLU A 106 0.56 10.89 9.05
CA GLU A 106 0.33 10.40 7.69
C GLU A 106 0.44 8.87 7.56
N ARG A 107 1.18 8.21 8.46
CA ARG A 107 1.35 6.75 8.47
C ARG A 107 0.13 5.99 9.00
N MET A 108 -0.90 6.66 9.53
CA MET A 108 -2.07 6.01 10.15
C MET A 108 -2.71 4.95 9.24
N GLU A 109 -2.98 5.34 7.99
CA GLU A 109 -3.72 4.51 7.02
C GLU A 109 -2.93 3.27 6.59
N ASN A 110 -1.59 3.36 6.59
CA ASN A 110 -0.68 2.29 6.22
C ASN A 110 -0.06 1.57 7.42
N MET A 111 -0.52 1.85 8.65
CA MET A 111 0.03 1.24 9.86
C MET A 111 -0.35 -0.26 9.91
N PRO A 112 0.63 -1.18 9.83
CA PRO A 112 0.35 -2.62 9.80
C PRO A 112 -0.38 -3.14 11.05
N PRO A 113 -1.16 -4.25 10.95
CA PRO A 113 -1.84 -4.83 12.09
C PRO A 113 -0.89 -5.51 13.08
N SER A 114 0.25 -6.04 12.63
CA SER A 114 1.38 -6.42 13.49
C SER A 114 2.63 -5.63 13.12
N LEU A 115 3.46 -5.32 14.13
CA LEU A 115 4.59 -4.41 14.01
C LEU A 115 5.88 -5.03 14.57
N ARG A 116 6.99 -4.77 13.89
CA ARG A 116 8.33 -4.71 14.49
C ARG A 116 8.61 -3.24 14.77
N ALA A 117 8.59 -2.85 16.04
CA ALA A 117 8.58 -1.44 16.43
C ALA A 117 9.86 -1.09 17.19
N VAL A 118 10.55 -0.04 16.75
CA VAL A 118 11.64 0.58 17.50
C VAL A 118 11.04 1.69 18.36
N VAL A 119 11.26 1.60 19.67
CA VAL A 119 10.62 2.47 20.65
C VAL A 119 11.60 3.05 21.66
N ARG A 120 11.25 4.21 22.21
CA ARG A 120 11.82 4.71 23.47
C ARG A 120 10.81 4.53 24.58
N LEU A 121 11.31 4.22 25.78
CA LEU A 121 10.48 4.14 26.97
C LEU A 121 10.30 5.56 27.52
N SER A 122 9.05 5.95 27.83
CA SER A 122 8.76 7.27 28.39
C SER A 122 7.61 7.24 29.39
N ASN A 123 7.54 8.23 30.26
CA ASN A 123 6.42 8.44 31.16
C ASN A 123 5.46 9.50 30.58
N ASN A 124 4.17 9.19 30.57
CA ASN A 124 3.12 10.15 30.31
C ASN A 124 2.62 10.74 31.63
N GLU A 125 2.79 12.05 31.82
CA GLU A 125 2.27 12.78 32.98
C GLU A 125 1.05 13.60 32.58
N PHE A 126 -0.13 13.17 33.03
CA PHE A 126 -1.37 13.88 32.74
C PHE A 126 -2.24 14.01 33.98
N ARG A 127 -2.62 15.25 34.33
CA ARG A 127 -3.44 15.57 35.52
C ARG A 127 -2.91 14.93 36.81
N GLY A 128 -1.59 14.92 36.99
CA GLY A 128 -0.92 14.35 38.17
C GLY A 128 -0.85 12.81 38.19
N LYS A 129 -1.36 12.11 37.16
CA LYS A 129 -1.17 10.68 36.99
C LYS A 129 0.00 10.42 36.04
N VAL A 130 0.98 9.66 36.52
CA VAL A 130 2.12 9.19 35.72
C VAL A 130 1.83 7.77 35.26
N THR A 131 1.87 7.53 33.94
CA THR A 131 1.68 6.20 33.35
C THR A 131 2.82 5.87 32.40
N PRO A 132 3.42 4.67 32.49
CA PRO A 132 4.44 4.25 31.55
C PRO A 132 3.84 4.08 30.14
N GLN A 133 4.55 4.55 29.13
CA GLN A 133 4.19 4.45 27.72
C GLN A 133 5.45 4.20 26.88
N PHE A 134 5.26 4.02 25.57
CA PHE A 134 6.35 4.07 24.61
C PHE A 134 6.22 5.28 23.67
N GLU A 135 7.35 5.78 23.20
CA GLU A 135 7.43 6.65 22.03
C GLU A 135 7.88 5.80 20.84
N LEU A 136 7.08 5.76 19.77
CA LEU A 136 7.43 5.04 18.55
C LEU A 136 8.43 5.87 17.74
N VAL A 137 9.63 5.31 17.52
CA VAL A 137 10.69 5.92 16.72
C VAL A 137 10.55 5.51 15.26
N ASP A 138 10.38 4.22 15.01
CA ASP A 138 10.11 3.67 13.68
C ASP A 138 9.42 2.30 13.77
N CYS A 139 8.84 1.83 12.67
CA CYS A 139 8.26 0.50 12.60
C CYS A 139 8.28 -0.08 11.20
N GLN A 140 8.31 -1.41 11.15
CA GLN A 140 8.01 -2.20 9.97
C GLN A 140 6.86 -3.16 10.29
N ALA A 141 6.28 -3.76 9.26
CA ALA A 141 5.32 -4.85 9.45
C ALA A 141 5.96 -6.03 10.18
N GLY A 142 5.21 -6.58 11.14
CA GLY A 142 5.48 -7.87 11.76
C GLY A 142 5.08 -9.03 10.84
N ASP A 143 4.75 -10.15 11.46
CA ASP A 143 4.35 -11.37 10.74
C ASP A 143 3.00 -11.17 10.05
N GLU A 144 2.05 -10.54 10.75
CA GLU A 144 0.78 -10.11 10.20
C GLU A 144 0.92 -8.70 9.58
N ALA A 145 1.42 -8.65 8.35
CA ALA A 145 1.64 -7.39 7.64
C ALA A 145 0.37 -6.74 7.09
N PHE A 146 -0.69 -7.54 6.91
CA PHE A 146 -1.88 -7.14 6.16
C PHE A 146 -3.16 -7.48 6.93
N GLU A 147 -4.16 -6.61 6.85
CA GLU A 147 -5.53 -6.93 7.24
C GLU A 147 -6.28 -7.59 6.09
N ASN A 148 -6.94 -8.73 6.34
CA ASN A 148 -7.77 -9.38 5.33
C ASN A 148 -9.08 -8.60 5.12
N ARG A 149 -9.18 -7.92 3.98
CA ARG A 149 -10.35 -7.12 3.60
C ARG A 149 -10.78 -7.50 2.16
N PRO A 150 -11.56 -8.58 1.98
CA PRO A 150 -11.95 -9.05 0.63
C PRO A 150 -12.72 -7.99 -0.17
N GLU A 151 -13.48 -7.16 0.54
CA GLU A 151 -14.19 -6.02 -0.01
C GLU A 151 -13.27 -5.00 -0.69
N THR A 152 -12.11 -4.71 -0.08
CA THR A 152 -11.15 -3.76 -0.64
C THR A 152 -10.34 -4.36 -1.79
N GLU A 153 -10.21 -5.68 -1.88
CA GLU A 153 -9.64 -6.37 -3.05
C GLU A 153 -10.48 -6.09 -4.31
N GLN A 154 -11.80 -6.22 -4.18
CA GLN A 154 -12.74 -5.89 -5.24
C GLN A 154 -12.71 -4.41 -5.60
N ASP A 155 -12.71 -3.52 -4.61
CA ASP A 155 -12.67 -2.07 -4.86
C ASP A 155 -11.37 -1.63 -5.56
N THR A 156 -10.23 -2.26 -5.21
CA THR A 156 -8.92 -2.02 -5.84
C THR A 156 -8.92 -2.50 -7.29
N LEU A 157 -9.39 -3.73 -7.54
CA LEU A 157 -9.50 -4.27 -8.90
C LEU A 157 -10.41 -3.41 -9.78
N LEU A 158 -11.56 -2.95 -9.25
CA LEU A 158 -12.48 -2.08 -9.98
C LEU A 158 -11.85 -0.72 -10.29
N ALA A 159 -11.03 -0.16 -9.39
CA ALA A 159 -10.30 1.07 -9.64
C ALA A 159 -9.28 0.91 -10.78
N ASP A 160 -8.58 -0.23 -10.84
CA ASP A 160 -7.63 -0.49 -11.93
C ASP A 160 -8.33 -0.78 -13.27
N LEU A 161 -9.47 -1.47 -13.26
CA LEU A 161 -10.32 -1.64 -14.45
C LEU A 161 -10.80 -0.29 -14.99
N GLU A 162 -11.23 0.61 -14.12
CA GLU A 162 -11.63 1.98 -14.48
C GLU A 162 -10.46 2.79 -15.08
N ALA A 163 -9.26 2.66 -14.50
CA ALA A 163 -8.04 3.26 -15.04
C ALA A 163 -7.67 2.67 -16.41
N MET A 164 -7.82 1.35 -16.61
CA MET A 164 -7.59 0.70 -17.89
C MET A 164 -8.56 1.18 -18.99
N ILE A 165 -9.85 1.39 -18.68
CA ILE A 165 -10.83 1.93 -19.65
C ILE A 165 -10.38 3.32 -20.13
N SER A 166 -9.92 4.15 -19.19
CA SER A 166 -9.50 5.53 -19.45
C SER A 166 -8.15 5.63 -20.17
N LEU A 167 -7.37 4.54 -20.21
CA LEU A 167 -6.07 4.50 -20.88
C LEU A 167 -6.24 4.62 -22.41
N PRO A 168 -5.51 5.50 -23.10
CA PRO A 168 -5.51 5.53 -24.56
C PRO A 168 -5.10 4.17 -25.17
N ALA A 169 -5.56 3.89 -26.39
CA ALA A 169 -5.05 2.74 -27.13
C ALA A 169 -3.54 2.91 -27.37
N GLY A 170 -2.78 1.85 -27.12
CA GLY A 170 -1.32 1.89 -27.19
C GLY A 170 -0.72 0.49 -27.27
N ASN A 171 0.61 0.44 -27.32
CA ASN A 171 1.32 -0.83 -27.34
C ASN A 171 1.15 -1.56 -26.00
N ILE A 172 0.93 -2.87 -26.06
CA ILE A 172 0.95 -3.73 -24.89
C ILE A 172 2.41 -4.15 -24.69
N PRO A 173 3.01 -3.90 -23.52
CA PRO A 173 4.39 -4.32 -23.27
C PRO A 173 4.49 -5.84 -23.31
N GLU A 174 5.68 -6.34 -23.66
CA GLU A 174 6.00 -7.74 -23.43
C GLU A 174 6.01 -8.02 -21.92
N VAL A 175 5.50 -9.18 -21.52
CA VAL A 175 5.37 -9.57 -20.12
C VAL A 175 5.97 -10.95 -19.95
N ASP A 176 7.07 -10.99 -19.21
CA ASP A 176 7.80 -12.21 -18.91
C ASP A 176 7.36 -12.80 -17.56
N PRO A 177 7.53 -14.12 -17.36
CA PRO A 177 7.44 -14.68 -16.02
C PRO A 177 8.52 -14.08 -15.11
N PRO A 178 8.22 -13.82 -13.82
CA PRO A 178 9.24 -13.31 -12.90
C PRO A 178 10.34 -14.35 -12.69
N GLY A 179 11.59 -13.92 -12.80
CA GLY A 179 12.76 -14.67 -12.38
C GLY A 179 13.02 -14.56 -10.88
N GLU A 180 14.27 -14.73 -10.46
CA GLU A 180 14.68 -14.47 -9.08
C GLU A 180 14.59 -12.96 -8.78
N ILE A 181 13.80 -12.59 -7.77
CA ILE A 181 13.64 -11.19 -7.35
C ILE A 181 14.70 -10.91 -6.29
N THR A 182 15.64 -10.03 -6.61
CA THR A 182 16.74 -9.65 -5.72
C THR A 182 16.83 -8.14 -5.54
N GLY A 183 17.56 -7.71 -4.51
CA GLY A 183 17.73 -6.30 -4.16
C GLY A 183 16.61 -5.73 -3.31
N LEU A 184 16.89 -4.59 -2.67
CA LEU A 184 16.00 -3.91 -1.72
C LEU A 184 15.43 -2.59 -2.27
N GLN A 185 15.68 -2.30 -3.55
CA GLN A 185 15.17 -1.12 -4.23
C GLN A 185 14.57 -1.46 -5.59
N GLY A 186 13.52 -0.72 -5.94
CA GLY A 186 12.91 -0.65 -7.25
C GLY A 186 11.97 -1.80 -7.61
N LYS A 187 11.74 -2.78 -6.73
CA LYS A 187 10.87 -3.94 -7.00
C LYS A 187 9.51 -3.77 -6.33
N LEU A 188 8.45 -3.63 -7.13
CA LEU A 188 7.08 -3.53 -6.62
C LEU A 188 6.32 -4.83 -6.87
N LEU A 189 5.92 -5.49 -5.80
CA LEU A 189 5.22 -6.78 -5.81
C LEU A 189 3.72 -6.53 -5.61
N LEU A 190 2.96 -6.53 -6.69
CA LEU A 190 1.53 -6.24 -6.69
C LEU A 190 0.73 -7.51 -6.44
N CYS A 191 0.03 -7.53 -5.30
CA CYS A 191 -0.79 -8.64 -4.84
C CYS A 191 -2.28 -8.26 -4.89
N ARG A 192 -3.06 -9.09 -5.59
CA ARG A 192 -4.52 -8.96 -5.76
C ARG A 192 -5.30 -9.71 -4.67
N SER A 193 -4.67 -10.69 -4.02
CA SER A 193 -5.29 -11.48 -2.96
C SER A 193 -4.50 -11.43 -1.65
N PHE A 194 -5.22 -11.52 -0.53
CA PHE A 194 -4.63 -11.59 0.80
C PHE A 194 -3.62 -12.75 0.94
N GLU A 195 -3.97 -13.92 0.41
CA GLU A 195 -3.11 -15.11 0.45
C GLU A 195 -1.77 -14.86 -0.27
N THR A 196 -1.81 -14.29 -1.48
CA THR A 196 -0.59 -13.96 -2.21
C THR A 196 0.23 -12.89 -1.51
N ALA A 197 -0.42 -11.86 -0.96
CA ALA A 197 0.26 -10.81 -0.20
C ALA A 197 1.04 -11.37 1.00
N CYS A 198 0.39 -12.20 1.83
CA CYS A 198 1.02 -12.86 2.97
C CYS A 198 2.18 -13.77 2.54
N ARG A 199 2.00 -14.53 1.44
CA ARG A 199 3.07 -15.38 0.88
C ARG A 199 4.26 -14.55 0.41
N MET A 200 4.03 -13.45 -0.32
CA MET A 200 5.11 -12.56 -0.76
C MET A 200 5.82 -11.92 0.42
N ARG A 201 5.08 -11.48 1.45
CA ARG A 201 5.68 -10.96 2.69
C ARG A 201 6.60 -11.97 3.36
N ALA A 202 6.17 -13.23 3.46
CA ALA A 202 6.99 -14.29 4.07
C ALA A 202 8.28 -14.58 3.28
N MET A 203 8.25 -14.44 1.95
CA MET A 203 9.44 -14.64 1.10
C MET A 203 10.36 -13.41 1.08
N TYR A 204 9.80 -12.20 1.25
CA TYR A 204 10.53 -10.93 1.21
C TYR A 204 10.29 -10.11 2.50
N PRO A 205 10.79 -10.58 3.66
CA PRO A 205 10.55 -9.93 4.96
C PRO A 205 11.20 -8.55 5.09
N ASP A 206 12.21 -8.26 4.26
CA ASP A 206 12.93 -6.98 4.24
C ASP A 206 12.29 -5.94 3.31
N TYR A 207 11.24 -6.31 2.57
CA TYR A 207 10.51 -5.38 1.71
C TYR A 207 9.51 -4.58 2.53
N ASP A 208 9.29 -3.33 2.14
CA ASP A 208 8.22 -2.51 2.71
C ASP A 208 6.84 -3.13 2.39
N THR A 209 5.82 -2.71 3.11
CA THR A 209 4.45 -3.19 2.95
C THR A 209 3.48 -2.03 2.97
N ALA A 210 2.46 -2.07 2.12
CA ALA A 210 1.42 -1.04 2.12
C ALA A 210 0.05 -1.55 1.69
N GLN A 211 -0.99 -0.84 2.12
CA GLN A 211 -2.38 -1.04 1.73
C GLN A 211 -3.09 0.27 1.34
N GLY A 212 -3.90 0.23 0.29
CA GLY A 212 -4.68 1.40 -0.16
C GLY A 212 -3.89 2.41 -1.00
N PHE A 213 -2.70 2.81 -0.57
CA PHE A 213 -1.77 3.67 -1.32
C PHE A 213 -0.33 3.34 -0.95
N TYR A 214 0.63 3.69 -1.82
CA TYR A 214 2.05 3.54 -1.53
C TYR A 214 2.80 4.76 -2.02
N GLU A 215 3.66 5.33 -1.17
CA GLU A 215 4.53 6.44 -1.53
C GLU A 215 5.90 6.25 -0.87
N ASP A 216 6.93 6.14 -1.70
CA ASP A 216 8.32 6.16 -1.23
C ASP A 216 9.23 6.80 -2.29
N PRO A 217 9.69 8.04 -2.09
CA PRO A 217 10.58 8.71 -3.05
C PRO A 217 11.96 8.04 -3.16
N ARG A 218 12.34 7.16 -2.22
CA ARG A 218 13.61 6.44 -2.21
C ARG A 218 13.57 5.17 -3.05
N GLY A 219 12.38 4.74 -3.49
CA GLY A 219 12.19 3.54 -4.29
C GLY A 219 12.55 2.26 -3.55
N ALA A 220 12.16 2.12 -2.28
CA ALA A 220 12.29 0.85 -1.59
C ALA A 220 11.47 -0.24 -2.30
N SER A 221 11.96 -1.48 -2.28
CA SER A 221 11.16 -2.61 -2.75
C SER A 221 10.01 -2.87 -1.77
N ALA A 222 8.82 -3.17 -2.30
CA ALA A 222 7.61 -3.28 -1.49
C ALA A 222 6.64 -4.37 -1.95
N VAL A 223 5.98 -5.01 -0.99
CA VAL A 223 4.81 -5.88 -1.18
C VAL A 223 3.55 -5.04 -1.02
N LEU A 224 2.81 -4.88 -2.10
CA LEU A 224 1.64 -4.01 -2.19
C LEU A 224 0.37 -4.85 -2.26
N TYR A 225 -0.54 -4.65 -1.31
CA TYR A 225 -1.81 -5.36 -1.25
C TYR A 225 -2.95 -4.36 -1.15
N ASN A 226 -4.00 -4.50 -1.98
CA ASN A 226 -5.08 -3.51 -2.06
C ASN A 226 -4.60 -2.09 -2.41
N VAL A 227 -3.55 -1.97 -3.22
CA VAL A 227 -3.04 -0.68 -3.70
C VAL A 227 -3.35 -0.56 -5.20
N PRO A 228 -4.27 0.33 -5.61
CA PRO A 228 -4.50 0.59 -7.03
C PRO A 228 -3.24 1.13 -7.70
N ILE A 229 -2.98 0.76 -8.95
CA ILE A 229 -1.76 1.13 -9.69
C ILE A 229 -1.57 2.66 -9.74
N ASN A 230 -2.67 3.39 -9.88
CA ASN A 230 -2.65 4.86 -9.91
C ASN A 230 -2.39 5.52 -8.54
N ARG A 231 -2.42 4.76 -7.43
CA ARG A 231 -2.12 5.23 -6.07
C ARG A 231 -0.75 4.77 -5.56
N ILE A 232 0.09 4.27 -6.44
CA ILE A 232 1.50 3.98 -6.17
C ILE A 232 2.33 5.17 -6.65
N ASN A 233 3.13 5.78 -5.78
CA ASN A 233 4.05 6.88 -6.07
C ASN A 233 5.46 6.54 -5.57
N ALA A 234 6.16 5.71 -6.32
CA ALA A 234 7.55 5.33 -6.03
C ALA A 234 8.31 5.10 -7.34
N PRO A 235 9.60 5.50 -7.43
CA PRO A 235 10.44 5.07 -8.52
C PRO A 235 10.66 3.56 -8.44
N CYS A 236 10.54 2.87 -9.57
CA CYS A 236 10.77 1.44 -9.66
C CYS A 236 11.38 1.07 -11.01
N ASP A 237 12.13 -0.03 -11.03
CA ASP A 237 12.71 -0.63 -12.23
C ASP A 237 11.99 -1.94 -12.61
N ALA A 238 11.19 -2.52 -11.71
CA ALA A 238 10.37 -3.68 -11.99
C ALA A 238 9.02 -3.67 -11.24
N VAL A 239 7.98 -4.03 -11.97
CA VAL A 239 6.63 -4.27 -11.44
C VAL A 239 6.29 -5.74 -11.65
N ILE A 240 5.97 -6.44 -10.57
CA ILE A 240 5.71 -7.88 -10.57
C ILE A 240 4.25 -8.11 -10.15
N PHE A 241 3.44 -8.62 -11.08
CA PHE A 241 2.08 -9.07 -10.81
C PHE A 241 2.10 -10.47 -10.20
N CYS A 242 2.11 -10.54 -8.88
CA CYS A 242 2.32 -11.79 -8.12
C CYS A 242 1.16 -12.78 -8.25
N ASP A 243 -0.04 -12.28 -8.54
CA ASP A 243 -1.24 -13.09 -8.81
C ASP A 243 -1.50 -13.33 -10.30
N GLY A 244 -0.63 -12.82 -11.17
CA GLY A 244 -0.83 -12.75 -12.62
C GLY A 244 -1.69 -11.57 -13.06
N LEU A 245 -1.80 -11.40 -14.39
CA LEU A 245 -2.55 -10.30 -14.98
C LEU A 245 -4.05 -10.60 -15.09
N VAL A 246 -4.86 -9.62 -14.71
CA VAL A 246 -6.30 -9.49 -14.99
C VAL A 246 -6.55 -9.52 -16.50
N CYS A 247 -5.71 -8.82 -17.27
CA CYS A 247 -5.60 -8.95 -18.72
C CYS A 247 -4.39 -8.16 -19.23
N ALA A 248 -4.05 -8.31 -20.51
CA ALA A 248 -2.89 -7.66 -21.11
C ALA A 248 -2.90 -6.12 -20.99
N ARG A 249 -4.09 -5.51 -20.89
CA ARG A 249 -4.24 -4.06 -20.72
C ARG A 249 -3.80 -3.55 -19.34
N GLU A 250 -3.76 -4.42 -18.34
CA GLU A 250 -3.25 -4.08 -17.01
C GLU A 250 -1.73 -3.85 -17.05
N ALA A 251 -1.00 -4.62 -17.87
CA ALA A 251 0.41 -4.37 -18.11
C ALA A 251 0.64 -3.03 -18.82
N ALA A 252 -0.22 -2.65 -19.77
CA ALA A 252 -0.16 -1.34 -20.40
C ALA A 252 -0.40 -0.19 -19.39
N LEU A 253 -1.33 -0.38 -18.44
CA LEU A 253 -1.56 0.57 -17.35
C LEU A 253 -0.31 0.71 -16.45
N ALA A 254 0.34 -0.41 -16.10
CA ALA A 254 1.58 -0.39 -15.33
C ALA A 254 2.72 0.32 -16.10
N ALA A 255 2.90 0.02 -17.39
CA ALA A 255 3.93 0.66 -18.21
C ALA A 255 3.72 2.18 -18.33
N ALA A 256 2.46 2.62 -18.43
CA ALA A 256 2.13 4.03 -18.43
C ALA A 256 2.42 4.71 -17.08
N ARG A 257 2.19 4.00 -15.96
CA ARG A 257 2.44 4.52 -14.61
C ARG A 257 3.94 4.56 -14.26
N PHE A 258 4.71 3.59 -14.73
CA PHE A 258 6.12 3.40 -14.43
C PHE A 258 6.95 3.30 -15.72
N PRO A 259 7.21 4.45 -16.39
CA PRO A 259 7.98 4.45 -17.63
C PRO A 259 9.38 3.86 -17.43
N GLY A 260 9.74 2.87 -18.25
CA GLY A 260 11.04 2.20 -18.20
C GLY A 260 11.16 1.04 -17.21
N ALA A 261 10.14 0.79 -16.38
CA ALA A 261 10.11 -0.39 -15.53
C ALA A 261 9.80 -1.65 -16.34
N ALA A 262 10.52 -2.74 -16.05
CA ALA A 262 10.21 -4.06 -16.58
C ALA A 262 8.92 -4.60 -15.92
N ILE A 263 8.09 -5.29 -16.70
CA ILE A 263 6.80 -5.81 -16.22
C ILE A 263 6.84 -7.33 -16.28
N TYR A 264 6.59 -7.94 -15.11
CA TYR A 264 6.55 -9.39 -14.96
C TYR A 264 5.20 -9.82 -14.43
N ALA A 265 4.77 -11.03 -14.82
CA ALA A 265 3.54 -11.61 -14.30
C ALA A 265 3.68 -13.10 -14.02
N SER A 266 3.28 -13.50 -12.83
CA SER A 266 3.09 -14.91 -12.50
C SER A 266 1.88 -15.49 -13.26
N PRO A 267 1.74 -16.83 -13.34
CA PRO A 267 0.48 -17.45 -13.71
C PRO A 267 -0.67 -17.00 -12.79
N ARG A 268 -1.90 -16.98 -13.32
CA ARG A 268 -3.08 -16.62 -12.53
C ARG A 268 -3.25 -17.53 -11.32
N THR A 269 -3.41 -16.92 -10.16
CA THR A 269 -3.69 -17.64 -8.91
C THR A 269 -5.19 -17.92 -8.79
N ARG A 270 -5.54 -18.94 -7.98
CA ARG A 270 -6.93 -19.20 -7.61
C ARG A 270 -7.58 -18.02 -6.89
N GLY A 271 -6.79 -17.26 -6.11
CA GLY A 271 -7.25 -16.04 -5.45
C GLY A 271 -7.71 -14.98 -6.46
N LEU A 272 -6.92 -14.74 -7.50
CA LEU A 272 -7.33 -13.83 -8.58
C LEU A 272 -8.52 -14.36 -9.37
N GLU A 273 -8.54 -15.65 -9.74
CA GLU A 273 -9.69 -16.25 -10.44
C GLU A 273 -10.98 -16.14 -9.62
N GLY A 274 -10.91 -16.38 -8.32
CA GLY A 274 -12.04 -16.20 -7.39
C GLY A 274 -12.49 -14.74 -7.32
N LEU A 275 -11.55 -13.79 -7.24
CA LEU A 275 -11.84 -12.36 -7.23
C LEU A 275 -12.53 -11.92 -8.53
N LEU A 276 -12.00 -12.31 -9.69
CA LEU A 276 -12.61 -12.03 -10.99
C LEU A 276 -14.01 -12.65 -11.10
N GLY A 277 -14.15 -13.91 -10.72
CA GLY A 277 -15.43 -14.62 -10.70
C GLY A 277 -16.48 -13.94 -9.84
N SER A 278 -16.09 -13.37 -8.69
CA SER A 278 -16.99 -12.65 -7.77
C SER A 278 -17.59 -11.36 -8.36
N LEU A 279 -16.91 -10.77 -9.35
CA LEU A 279 -17.34 -9.57 -10.09
C LEU A 279 -17.88 -9.90 -11.49
N SER A 280 -17.77 -11.15 -11.92
CA SER A 280 -18.25 -11.61 -13.22
C SER A 280 -19.77 -11.59 -13.32
N HIS A 281 -20.28 -11.40 -14.54
CA HIS A 281 -21.73 -11.38 -14.81
C HIS A 281 -22.04 -12.24 -16.04
N SER A 282 -23.17 -12.93 -16.00
CA SER A 282 -23.83 -13.49 -17.18
C SER A 282 -24.50 -12.38 -18.00
N LEU A 283 -24.82 -12.68 -19.28
CA LEU A 283 -25.53 -11.72 -20.13
C LEU A 283 -26.94 -11.40 -19.62
N ASN A 284 -27.58 -12.33 -18.92
CA ASN A 284 -28.91 -12.12 -18.36
C ASN A 284 -28.84 -11.18 -17.15
N GLU A 285 -27.88 -11.40 -16.25
CA GLU A 285 -27.65 -10.50 -15.10
C GLU A 285 -27.32 -9.08 -15.56
N LEU A 286 -26.50 -8.91 -16.61
CA LEU A 286 -26.25 -7.59 -17.18
C LEU A 286 -27.54 -6.94 -17.73
N ARG A 287 -28.41 -7.70 -18.41
CA ARG A 287 -29.68 -7.16 -18.90
C ARG A 287 -30.57 -6.69 -17.75
N GLU A 288 -30.65 -7.46 -16.67
CA GLU A 288 -31.42 -7.11 -15.47
C GLU A 288 -30.89 -5.83 -14.81
N ILE A 289 -29.56 -5.73 -14.61
CA ILE A 289 -28.93 -4.53 -14.05
C ILE A 289 -29.16 -3.31 -14.96
N TYR A 290 -29.08 -3.48 -16.27
CA TYR A 290 -29.35 -2.39 -17.21
C TYR A 290 -30.80 -1.89 -17.13
N VAL A 291 -31.77 -2.78 -16.93
CA VAL A 291 -33.17 -2.42 -16.69
C VAL A 291 -33.32 -1.63 -15.39
N GLN A 292 -32.62 -2.03 -14.33
CA GLN A 292 -32.62 -1.28 -13.06
C GLN A 292 -32.04 0.12 -13.21
N PHE A 293 -30.91 0.29 -13.92
CA PHE A 293 -30.35 1.61 -14.22
C PHE A 293 -31.33 2.47 -15.05
N ARG A 294 -32.08 1.85 -15.98
CA ARG A 294 -33.13 2.54 -16.74
C ARG A 294 -34.33 2.97 -15.88
N ALA A 295 -34.63 2.22 -14.83
CA ALA A 295 -35.64 2.57 -13.84
C ALA A 295 -35.15 3.61 -12.82
N GLY A 296 -33.90 4.09 -12.93
CA GLY A 296 -33.34 5.14 -12.09
C GLY A 296 -32.60 4.64 -10.85
N HIS A 297 -32.39 3.33 -10.71
CA HIS A 297 -31.57 2.78 -9.62
C HIS A 297 -30.11 3.19 -9.79
N GLY A 298 -29.46 3.56 -8.68
CA GLY A 298 -28.01 3.83 -8.64
C GLY A 298 -27.18 2.57 -8.48
N ILE A 299 -25.85 2.73 -8.37
CA ILE A 299 -24.90 1.62 -8.14
C ILE A 299 -25.18 0.92 -6.80
N ILE A 300 -25.67 1.65 -5.79
CA ILE A 300 -25.93 1.11 -4.45
C ILE A 300 -27.10 0.11 -4.45
N ASP A 301 -28.11 0.36 -5.30
CA ASP A 301 -29.41 -0.35 -5.24
C ASP A 301 -29.60 -1.36 -6.38
N ALA A 302 -28.56 -1.62 -7.17
CA ALA A 302 -28.62 -2.47 -8.35
C ALA A 302 -27.85 -3.79 -8.19
N GLY A 303 -28.24 -4.80 -8.98
CA GLY A 303 -27.58 -6.10 -9.02
C GLY A 303 -27.58 -6.84 -7.67
N ARG A 304 -26.53 -7.63 -7.44
CA ARG A 304 -26.35 -8.42 -6.21
C ARG A 304 -25.61 -7.66 -5.09
N GLY A 305 -25.21 -6.42 -5.35
CA GLY A 305 -24.41 -5.60 -4.46
C GLY A 305 -23.67 -4.48 -5.19
N PRO A 306 -23.15 -3.48 -4.45
CA PRO A 306 -22.60 -2.26 -5.03
C PRO A 306 -21.39 -2.50 -5.94
N ARG A 307 -20.55 -3.50 -5.63
CA ARG A 307 -19.34 -3.82 -6.40
C ARG A 307 -19.66 -4.56 -7.68
N GLN A 308 -20.62 -5.49 -7.64
CA GLN A 308 -21.13 -6.14 -8.85
C GLN A 308 -21.81 -5.10 -9.76
N ALA A 309 -22.64 -4.22 -9.21
CA ALA A 309 -23.25 -3.13 -9.96
C ALA A 309 -22.20 -2.18 -10.56
N ARG A 310 -21.12 -1.87 -9.83
CA ARG A 310 -20.01 -1.06 -10.33
C ARG A 310 -19.27 -1.76 -11.48
N ALA A 311 -19.01 -3.08 -11.38
CA ALA A 311 -18.43 -3.86 -12.47
C ALA A 311 -19.31 -3.82 -13.74
N ALA A 312 -20.62 -4.03 -13.58
CA ALA A 312 -21.58 -3.91 -14.68
C ALA A 312 -21.61 -2.50 -15.28
N ALA A 313 -21.55 -1.47 -14.44
CA ALA A 313 -21.50 -0.08 -14.89
C ALA A 313 -20.23 0.23 -15.69
N LEU A 314 -19.06 -0.30 -15.30
CA LEU A 314 -17.82 -0.21 -16.09
C LEU A 314 -17.97 -0.85 -17.46
N ILE A 315 -18.58 -2.04 -17.53
CA ILE A 315 -18.87 -2.73 -18.81
C ILE A 315 -19.76 -1.86 -19.70
N PHE A 316 -20.86 -1.33 -19.17
CA PHE A 316 -21.81 -0.53 -19.93
C PHE A 316 -21.24 0.81 -20.40
N GLU A 317 -20.41 1.44 -19.58
CA GLU A 317 -19.75 2.70 -19.93
C GLU A 317 -18.74 2.48 -21.06
N GLU A 318 -17.94 1.42 -20.97
CA GLU A 318 -16.96 1.06 -22.00
C GLU A 318 -17.63 0.86 -23.38
N ILE A 319 -18.80 0.22 -23.41
CA ILE A 319 -19.55 -0.01 -24.66
C ILE A 319 -20.53 1.12 -25.01
N GLY A 320 -20.48 2.24 -24.27
CA GLY A 320 -21.24 3.46 -24.58
C GLY A 320 -22.75 3.39 -24.33
N LEU A 321 -23.23 2.47 -23.47
CA LEU A 321 -24.64 2.39 -23.07
C LEU A 321 -24.99 3.38 -21.96
N ILE A 322 -24.02 3.70 -21.10
CA ILE A 322 -24.19 4.67 -20.00
C ILE A 322 -23.01 5.65 -19.95
N ARG A 323 -23.20 6.74 -19.21
CA ARG A 323 -22.13 7.64 -18.75
C ARG A 323 -22.22 7.77 -17.23
N ARG A 324 -21.08 7.74 -16.54
CA ARG A 324 -21.01 7.99 -15.10
C ARG A 324 -20.45 9.39 -14.84
N ALA A 325 -21.13 10.17 -14.01
CA ALA A 325 -20.63 11.46 -13.55
C ALA A 325 -21.07 11.70 -12.10
N GLN A 326 -20.12 11.97 -11.20
CA GLN A 326 -20.38 12.26 -9.77
C GLN A 326 -21.32 11.24 -9.10
N GLY A 327 -21.16 9.94 -9.42
CA GLY A 327 -21.98 8.86 -8.87
C GLY A 327 -23.37 8.68 -9.50
N LYS A 328 -23.76 9.55 -10.45
CA LYS A 328 -25.00 9.41 -11.22
C LYS A 328 -24.75 8.66 -12.52
N ILE A 329 -25.68 7.75 -12.84
CA ILE A 329 -25.71 7.02 -14.10
C ILE A 329 -26.68 7.73 -15.05
N THR A 330 -26.19 8.08 -16.25
CA THR A 330 -27.02 8.62 -17.33
C THR A 330 -27.02 7.66 -18.50
N LEU A 331 -28.19 7.26 -18.99
CA LEU A 331 -28.31 6.42 -20.18
C LEU A 331 -27.94 7.20 -21.44
N VAL A 332 -27.29 6.52 -22.41
CA VAL A 332 -27.05 7.07 -23.75
C VAL A 332 -28.21 6.65 -24.67
N PRO A 333 -29.07 7.60 -25.13
CA PRO A 333 -30.24 7.26 -25.93
C PRO A 333 -29.88 6.58 -27.25
N GLY A 334 -30.61 5.51 -27.60
CA GLY A 334 -30.46 4.82 -28.89
C GLY A 334 -29.22 3.93 -29.03
N ALA A 335 -28.35 3.87 -28.02
CA ALA A 335 -27.18 3.00 -28.02
C ALA A 335 -27.58 1.52 -27.94
N LYS A 336 -26.99 0.68 -28.80
CA LYS A 336 -27.09 -0.77 -28.75
C LYS A 336 -25.68 -1.34 -28.87
N ALA A 337 -25.26 -2.13 -27.88
CA ALA A 337 -23.97 -2.79 -27.89
C ALA A 337 -24.07 -4.16 -27.21
N ASP A 338 -23.22 -5.09 -27.66
CA ASP A 338 -23.09 -6.42 -27.06
C ASP A 338 -22.03 -6.35 -25.93
N PRO A 339 -22.36 -6.73 -24.68
CA PRO A 339 -21.38 -6.82 -23.60
C PRO A 339 -20.16 -7.69 -23.92
N LYS A 340 -20.26 -8.67 -24.84
CA LYS A 340 -19.10 -9.44 -25.30
C LYS A 340 -18.03 -8.59 -25.99
N GLY A 341 -18.36 -7.37 -26.42
CA GLY A 341 -17.41 -6.40 -26.97
C GLY A 341 -16.53 -5.73 -25.92
N SER A 342 -16.97 -5.68 -24.65
CA SER A 342 -16.25 -5.03 -23.54
C SER A 342 -14.97 -5.79 -23.18
N MET A 343 -13.87 -5.06 -22.99
CA MET A 343 -12.64 -5.59 -22.40
C MET A 343 -12.88 -5.99 -20.95
N VAL A 344 -13.58 -5.16 -20.17
CA VAL A 344 -13.89 -5.45 -18.76
C VAL A 344 -14.66 -6.76 -18.63
N PHE A 345 -15.68 -6.98 -19.46
CA PHE A 345 -16.45 -8.23 -19.45
C PHE A 345 -15.59 -9.46 -19.76
N LYS A 346 -14.59 -9.33 -20.65
CA LYS A 346 -13.66 -10.42 -20.97
C LYS A 346 -12.64 -10.65 -19.85
N CYS A 347 -12.12 -9.59 -19.23
CA CYS A 347 -11.12 -9.72 -18.17
C CYS A 347 -11.70 -10.35 -16.89
N LEU A 348 -13.00 -10.12 -16.62
CA LEU A 348 -13.70 -10.70 -15.48
C LEU A 348 -14.15 -12.16 -15.68
N LYS A 349 -13.88 -12.77 -16.84
CA LYS A 349 -14.34 -14.12 -17.19
C LYS A 349 -13.26 -15.19 -17.17
#